data_AF-A0A413FKW0-F1
#
_entry.id   AF-A0A413FKW0-F1
#
_cell.length_a   1.000
_cell.length_b   1.000
_cell.length_c   1.000
_cell.angle_alpha   90.00
_cell.angle_beta   90.00
_cell.angle_gamma   90.00
#
_symmetry.space_group_name_H-M   'P 1'
#
loop_
_entity.id
_entity.type
_entity.pdbx_description
1 polymer ?
#
loop_
_entity_poly.entity_id
_entity_poly.type
_entity_poly.pdbx_seq_one_letter_code
_entity_poly.pdbx_strand_id
1 'polypeptide(L)'
;MILFLILLLAVFQCTITQYLVENPDYYQLGAYTCETEDFRSMRLGQLIAGEKELDFDMLTALMIQNDYDLRELKSTDYSSRLLQARRPADYRKLKQAYETVLGDLQYFPVPRSGDPSVPDVQFEDGWMDKRTYKSGAGQSGSDGADGAEAADGRENKGRGHEGCDIMGAKEPRGFYPVVSMSDGVVEKVGWLELGGWRLGIRSPRGAYLYYAHLYGYSRDWKEGDVVKAGELLGYMGDTGYSKVEGTTGNFDVHLHVGIYFKTDHFDELSVDPYWILKYLEKYRFTYRY
;
A
#
# COMPACT_ATOMS: atom_id res chain seq x y z
N MET A 1 -30.99 -0.50 48.46
CA MET A 1 -30.46 -1.51 47.52
C MET A 1 -30.26 -0.93 46.12
N ILE A 2 -31.29 -0.38 45.48
CA ILE A 2 -31.18 0.20 44.12
C ILE A 2 -30.20 1.40 44.06
N LEU A 3 -30.27 2.34 45.01
CA LEU A 3 -29.33 3.48 45.08
C LEU A 3 -27.86 3.05 45.23
N PHE A 4 -27.60 1.99 45.99
CA PHE A 4 -26.24 1.45 46.18
C PHE A 4 -25.70 0.84 44.88
N LEU A 5 -26.54 0.11 44.13
CA LEU A 5 -26.17 -0.47 42.84
C LEU A 5 -25.88 0.62 41.78
N ILE A 6 -26.68 1.70 41.76
CA ILE A 6 -26.44 2.84 40.86
C ILE A 6 -25.10 3.52 41.20
N LEU A 7 -24.81 3.72 42.49
CA LEU A 7 -23.55 4.34 42.92
C LEU A 7 -22.35 3.44 42.58
N LEU A 8 -22.47 2.13 42.76
CA LEU A 8 -21.43 1.16 42.40
C LEU A 8 -21.19 1.13 40.88
N LEU A 9 -22.26 1.16 40.07
CA LEU A 9 -22.15 1.24 38.62
C LEU A 9 -21.50 2.56 38.16
N ALA A 10 -21.84 3.69 38.78
CA ALA A 10 -21.24 4.98 38.46
C ALA A 10 -19.73 5.01 38.79
N VAL A 11 -19.33 4.47 39.94
CA VAL A 11 -17.91 4.32 40.30
C VAL A 11 -17.20 3.41 39.32
N PHE A 12 -17.78 2.23 39.02
CA PHE A 12 -17.22 1.29 38.04
C PHE A 12 -17.03 1.95 36.68
N GLN A 13 -18.04 2.66 36.18
CA GLN A 13 -18.00 3.32 34.89
C GLN A 13 -17.00 4.48 34.85
N CYS A 14 -16.91 5.28 35.92
CA CYS A 14 -15.89 6.32 36.05
C CYS A 14 -14.48 5.72 36.08
N THR A 15 -14.28 4.63 36.83
CA THR A 15 -12.98 3.96 36.95
C THR A 15 -12.55 3.32 35.64
N ILE A 16 -13.45 2.63 34.94
CA ILE A 16 -13.15 2.06 33.61
C ILE A 16 -12.92 3.16 32.59
N THR A 17 -13.76 4.19 32.55
CA THR A 17 -13.58 5.30 31.59
C THR A 17 -12.23 5.98 31.82
N GLN A 18 -11.89 6.27 33.08
CA GLN A 18 -10.58 6.83 33.42
C GLN A 18 -9.45 5.87 33.04
N TYR A 19 -9.56 4.58 33.32
CA TYR A 19 -8.57 3.59 32.91
C TYR A 19 -8.42 3.51 31.39
N LEU A 20 -9.50 3.57 30.62
CA LEU A 20 -9.45 3.52 29.16
C LEU A 20 -8.91 4.82 28.56
N VAL A 21 -9.26 5.98 29.13
CA VAL A 21 -8.71 7.29 28.75
C VAL A 21 -7.22 7.39 29.09
N GLU A 22 -6.79 6.81 30.20
CA GLU A 22 -5.39 6.76 30.62
C GLU A 22 -4.59 5.66 29.89
N ASN A 23 -5.25 4.72 29.22
CA ASN A 23 -4.62 3.59 28.52
C ASN A 23 -5.28 3.34 27.15
N PRO A 24 -5.29 4.34 26.23
CA PRO A 24 -5.94 4.21 24.92
C PRO A 24 -5.39 3.01 24.12
N ASP A 25 -4.09 2.74 24.29
CA ASP A 25 -3.36 1.64 23.69
C ASP A 25 -3.91 0.22 24.02
N TYR A 26 -4.76 0.09 25.04
CA TYR A 26 -5.24 -1.22 25.52
C TYR A 26 -6.03 -2.00 24.48
N TYR A 27 -6.76 -1.32 23.58
CA TYR A 27 -7.51 -1.95 22.48
C TYR A 27 -6.85 -1.75 21.11
N GLN A 28 -5.88 -0.85 21.00
CA GLN A 28 -5.24 -0.50 19.73
C GLN A 28 -4.15 -1.50 19.33
N LEU A 29 -3.68 -2.35 20.25
CA LEU A 29 -2.65 -3.35 19.99
C LEU A 29 -3.10 -4.75 20.41
N GLY A 30 -3.08 -5.68 19.46
CA GLY A 30 -3.35 -7.10 19.65
C GLY A 30 -2.67 -7.97 18.59
N ALA A 31 -2.86 -9.29 18.70
CA ALA A 31 -2.13 -10.27 17.88
C ALA A 31 -2.35 -10.15 16.37
N TYR A 32 -3.47 -9.55 15.94
CA TYR A 32 -3.86 -9.41 14.53
C TYR A 32 -4.04 -7.96 14.11
N THR A 33 -3.44 -7.01 14.83
CA THR A 33 -3.55 -5.59 14.46
C THR A 33 -3.07 -5.32 13.04
N CYS A 34 -2.02 -5.99 12.57
CA CYS A 34 -1.55 -5.83 11.19
C CYS A 34 -2.55 -6.31 10.12
N GLU A 35 -3.65 -6.95 10.52
CA GLU A 35 -4.71 -7.38 9.61
C GLU A 35 -5.92 -6.43 9.59
N THR A 36 -5.93 -5.39 10.45
CA THR A 36 -7.04 -4.45 10.53
C THR A 36 -7.02 -3.45 9.38
N GLU A 37 -8.20 -2.90 9.06
CA GLU A 37 -8.31 -1.85 8.06
C GLU A 37 -7.52 -0.60 8.44
N ASP A 38 -7.48 -0.26 9.73
CA ASP A 38 -6.75 0.90 10.22
C ASP A 38 -5.24 0.78 9.93
N PHE A 39 -4.64 -0.39 10.19
CA PHE A 39 -3.26 -0.66 9.80
C PHE A 39 -3.07 -0.61 8.29
N ARG A 40 -3.96 -1.28 7.55
CA ARG A 40 -3.87 -1.39 6.08
C ARG A 40 -3.97 -0.04 5.40
N SER A 41 -4.69 0.92 5.96
CA SER A 41 -4.84 2.27 5.41
C SER A 41 -3.57 3.12 5.43
N MET A 42 -2.51 2.69 6.14
CA MET A 42 -1.17 3.30 6.12
C MET A 42 -1.18 4.83 6.20
N ARG A 43 -2.01 5.43 7.06
CA ARG A 43 -2.17 6.89 7.17
C ARG A 43 -0.95 7.55 7.82
N LEU A 44 0.18 7.59 7.11
CA LEU A 44 1.47 8.06 7.63
C LEU A 44 1.48 9.58 7.86
N GLY A 45 0.73 10.35 7.07
CA GLY A 45 0.73 11.80 7.14
C GLY A 45 2.00 12.45 6.58
N GLN A 46 1.95 13.77 6.41
CA GLN A 46 3.03 14.54 5.78
C GLN A 46 4.32 14.55 6.62
N LEU A 47 4.18 14.56 7.95
CA LEU A 47 5.32 14.64 8.85
C LEU A 47 6.18 13.38 8.75
N ILE A 48 5.57 12.18 8.81
CA ILE A 48 6.28 10.91 8.62
C ILE A 48 6.76 10.74 7.18
N ALA A 49 5.94 11.13 6.19
CA ALA A 49 6.37 11.10 4.78
C ALA A 49 7.59 12.03 4.52
N GLY A 50 7.78 13.06 5.34
CA GLY A 50 8.93 13.97 5.30
C GLY A 50 10.20 13.41 5.93
N GLU A 51 10.12 12.44 6.85
CA GLU A 51 11.27 11.93 7.62
C GLU A 51 12.37 11.32 6.74
N LYS A 52 13.64 11.66 6.98
CA LYS A 52 14.74 11.22 6.10
C LYS A 52 14.90 9.69 6.09
N GLU A 53 14.66 9.05 7.23
CA GLU A 53 14.69 7.60 7.41
C GLU A 53 13.60 7.25 8.43
N LEU A 54 12.95 6.09 8.26
CA LEU A 54 11.90 5.65 9.17
C LEU A 54 12.52 4.89 10.35
N ASP A 55 12.37 5.45 11.56
CA ASP A 55 12.52 4.68 12.80
C ASP A 55 11.25 3.83 13.00
N PHE A 56 11.38 2.51 12.90
CA PHE A 56 10.26 1.59 13.03
C PHE A 56 9.73 1.45 14.46
N ASP A 57 10.54 1.70 15.50
CA ASP A 57 10.02 1.77 16.87
C ASP A 57 9.17 3.03 17.06
N MET A 58 9.65 4.17 16.55
CA MET A 58 8.90 5.43 16.50
C MET A 58 7.58 5.26 15.76
N LEU A 59 7.63 4.78 14.51
CA LEU A 59 6.45 4.59 13.66
C LEU A 59 5.42 3.69 14.36
N THR A 60 5.85 2.55 14.89
CA THR A 60 4.97 1.61 15.58
C THR A 60 4.31 2.24 16.80
N ALA A 61 5.08 2.97 17.61
CA ALA A 61 4.56 3.62 18.81
C ALA A 61 3.56 4.74 18.45
N LEU A 62 3.90 5.60 17.50
CA LEU A 62 3.04 6.70 17.08
C LEU A 62 1.75 6.19 16.45
N MET A 63 1.82 5.16 15.60
CA MET A 63 0.63 4.53 15.01
C MET A 63 -0.32 4.00 16.08
N ILE A 64 0.18 3.29 17.09
CA ILE A 64 -0.67 2.85 18.21
C ILE A 64 -1.28 4.06 18.92
N GLN A 65 -0.46 5.04 19.30
CA GLN A 65 -0.88 6.20 20.11
C GLN A 65 -1.88 7.14 19.42
N ASN A 66 -1.95 7.10 18.09
CA ASN A 66 -2.80 7.96 17.28
C ASN A 66 -3.82 7.15 16.47
N ASP A 67 -4.18 5.95 16.94
CA ASP A 67 -5.25 5.14 16.33
C ASP A 67 -5.02 4.86 14.83
N TYR A 68 -3.76 4.60 14.48
CA TYR A 68 -3.26 4.34 13.14
C TYR A 68 -3.50 5.48 12.12
N ASP A 69 -3.69 6.71 12.60
CA ASP A 69 -3.85 7.90 11.77
C ASP A 69 -2.89 9.02 12.18
N LEU A 70 -1.81 9.19 11.41
CA LEU A 70 -0.77 10.19 11.65
C LEU A 70 -0.91 11.42 10.74
N ARG A 71 -2.04 11.58 10.03
CA ARG A 71 -2.24 12.71 9.10
C ARG A 71 -2.19 14.07 9.79
N GLU A 72 -2.66 14.13 11.02
CA GLU A 72 -2.68 15.34 11.85
C GLU A 72 -1.56 15.36 12.92
N LEU A 73 -0.53 14.52 12.76
CA LEU A 73 0.57 14.40 13.71
C LEU A 73 1.40 15.70 13.75
N LYS A 74 1.69 16.19 14.96
CA LYS A 74 2.38 17.47 15.19
C LYS A 74 3.85 17.34 15.60
N SER A 75 4.23 16.20 16.17
CA SER A 75 5.59 15.90 16.63
C SER A 75 5.86 14.41 16.46
N THR A 76 7.13 14.04 16.26
CA THR A 76 7.62 12.65 16.29
C THR A 76 8.00 12.18 17.69
N ASP A 77 7.79 12.99 18.73
CA ASP A 77 8.01 12.58 20.12
C ASP A 77 7.13 11.38 20.49
N TYR A 78 7.76 10.30 20.94
CA TYR A 78 7.06 9.05 21.24
C TYR A 78 7.58 8.39 22.52
N SER A 79 6.77 7.47 23.05
CA SER A 79 7.15 6.61 24.18
C SER A 79 6.63 5.21 23.94
N SER A 80 7.53 4.25 23.76
CA SER A 80 7.20 2.83 23.57
C SER A 80 7.33 1.98 24.83
N ARG A 81 7.84 2.56 25.94
CA ARG A 81 8.22 1.80 27.15
C ARG A 81 7.05 1.01 27.74
N LEU A 82 5.89 1.64 27.91
CA LEU A 82 4.72 0.99 28.50
C LEU A 82 4.10 -0.05 27.55
N LEU A 83 4.04 0.27 26.26
CA LEU A 83 3.58 -0.64 25.21
C LEU A 83 4.39 -1.93 25.19
N GLN A 84 5.71 -1.80 25.11
CA GLN A 84 6.63 -2.93 25.09
C GLN A 84 6.62 -3.71 26.42
N ALA A 85 6.40 -3.06 27.57
CA ALA A 85 6.30 -3.75 28.85
C ALA A 85 5.02 -4.57 29.01
N ARG A 86 3.88 -4.08 28.48
CA ARG A 86 2.56 -4.71 28.66
C ARG A 86 2.21 -5.74 27.58
N ARG A 87 2.64 -5.49 26.34
CA ARG A 87 2.32 -6.31 25.15
C ARG A 87 3.56 -6.51 24.26
N PRO A 88 4.68 -7.08 24.78
CA PRO A 88 5.95 -7.17 24.05
C PRO A 88 5.86 -7.98 22.75
N ALA A 89 5.07 -9.06 22.74
CA ALA A 89 4.93 -9.91 21.56
C ALA A 89 4.15 -9.20 20.45
N ASP A 90 2.99 -8.63 20.77
CA ASP A 90 2.15 -7.92 19.81
C ASP A 90 2.86 -6.69 19.24
N TYR A 91 3.57 -5.93 20.09
CA TYR A 91 4.35 -4.77 19.63
C TYR A 91 5.45 -5.17 18.65
N ARG A 92 6.22 -6.24 18.94
CA ARG A 92 7.24 -6.75 18.02
C ARG A 92 6.63 -7.22 16.70
N LYS A 93 5.48 -7.90 16.76
CA LYS A 93 4.79 -8.38 15.56
C LYS A 93 4.31 -7.22 14.68
N LEU A 94 3.71 -6.21 15.28
CA LEU A 94 3.27 -5.01 14.55
C LEU A 94 4.46 -4.25 13.94
N LYS A 95 5.54 -4.06 14.72
CA LYS A 95 6.78 -3.47 14.20
C LYS A 95 7.31 -4.25 13.01
N GLN A 96 7.40 -5.57 13.12
CA GLN A 96 7.86 -6.43 12.03
C GLN A 96 6.98 -6.30 10.79
N ALA A 97 5.66 -6.11 10.94
CA ALA A 97 4.77 -5.85 9.81
C ALA A 97 5.12 -4.53 9.09
N TYR A 98 5.32 -3.43 9.83
CA TYR A 98 5.80 -2.18 9.23
C TYR A 98 7.15 -2.34 8.54
N GLU A 99 8.11 -3.00 9.19
CA GLU A 99 9.42 -3.24 8.60
C GLU A 99 9.33 -4.13 7.35
N THR A 100 8.38 -5.07 7.29
CA THR A 100 8.15 -5.92 6.11
C THR A 100 7.66 -5.09 4.94
N VAL A 101 6.66 -4.23 5.17
CA VAL A 101 6.04 -3.39 4.13
C VAL A 101 6.99 -2.29 3.64
N LEU A 102 7.71 -1.63 4.54
CA LEU A 102 8.42 -0.37 4.26
C LEU A 102 9.95 -0.53 4.21
N GLY A 103 10.50 -1.53 4.92
CA GLY A 103 11.92 -1.57 5.26
C GLY A 103 12.88 -1.79 4.08
N ASP A 104 12.39 -2.33 2.96
CA ASP A 104 13.20 -2.60 1.77
C ASP A 104 13.01 -1.57 0.65
N LEU A 105 12.07 -0.63 0.82
CA LEU A 105 11.72 0.34 -0.21
C LEU A 105 12.79 1.44 -0.29
N GLN A 106 13.35 1.64 -1.48
CA GLN A 106 14.47 2.54 -1.74
C GLN A 106 14.15 3.61 -2.78
N TYR A 107 13.28 3.31 -3.75
CA TYR A 107 12.95 4.23 -4.84
C TYR A 107 11.45 4.31 -5.06
N PHE A 108 10.99 5.48 -5.49
CA PHE A 108 9.68 5.62 -6.11
C PHE A 108 9.68 4.95 -7.50
N PRO A 109 8.58 4.30 -7.91
CA PRO A 109 8.58 3.37 -9.05
C PRO A 109 8.64 4.03 -10.43
N VAL A 110 8.48 5.35 -10.54
CA VAL A 110 8.63 6.11 -11.78
C VAL A 110 9.68 7.21 -11.57
N PRO A 111 10.87 7.14 -12.19
CA PRO A 111 11.89 8.17 -12.01
C PRO A 111 11.42 9.54 -12.54
N ARG A 112 12.16 10.61 -12.25
CA ARG A 112 11.88 11.94 -12.82
C ARG A 112 12.46 12.04 -14.22
N SER A 113 11.74 12.67 -15.14
CA SER A 113 12.31 13.01 -16.45
C SER A 113 13.48 13.97 -16.30
N GLY A 114 14.54 13.74 -17.08
CA GLY A 114 15.62 14.70 -17.28
C GLY A 114 15.23 15.89 -18.16
N ASP A 115 14.11 15.79 -18.89
CA ASP A 115 13.53 16.88 -19.66
C ASP A 115 12.47 17.61 -18.82
N PRO A 116 12.68 18.89 -18.47
CA PRO A 116 11.74 19.67 -17.64
C PRO A 116 10.42 20.00 -18.36
N SER A 117 10.31 19.77 -19.67
CA SER A 117 9.06 19.96 -20.42
C SER A 117 8.07 18.80 -20.25
N VAL A 118 8.56 17.64 -19.82
CA VAL A 118 7.74 16.45 -19.55
C VAL A 118 7.00 16.66 -18.23
N PRO A 119 5.65 16.67 -18.23
CA PRO A 119 4.89 16.78 -16.99
C PRO A 119 5.15 15.58 -16.07
N ASP A 120 5.16 15.83 -14.77
CA ASP A 120 5.34 14.76 -13.81
C ASP A 120 4.07 13.89 -13.68
N VAL A 121 4.25 12.67 -13.19
CA VAL A 121 3.15 11.75 -12.88
C VAL A 121 2.33 12.26 -11.70
N GLN A 122 1.07 11.82 -11.62
CA GLN A 122 0.13 12.20 -10.55
C GLN A 122 -0.50 10.96 -9.94
N PHE A 123 -0.78 11.00 -8.64
CA PHE A 123 -1.47 9.92 -7.93
C PHE A 123 -2.24 10.50 -6.75
N GLU A 124 -3.36 9.86 -6.43
CA GLU A 124 -4.26 10.26 -5.36
C GLU A 124 -4.56 9.06 -4.45
N ASP A 125 -5.07 9.34 -3.25
CA ASP A 125 -5.51 8.32 -2.31
C ASP A 125 -6.87 7.78 -2.77
N GLY A 126 -6.84 6.64 -3.46
CA GLY A 126 -8.04 5.91 -3.91
C GLY A 126 -8.33 4.67 -3.07
N TRP A 127 -7.73 4.56 -1.88
CA TRP A 127 -7.80 3.35 -1.07
C TRP A 127 -9.24 2.95 -0.76
N MET A 128 -9.62 1.75 -1.18
CA MET A 128 -10.97 1.17 -1.00
C MET A 128 -12.10 1.96 -1.67
N ASP A 129 -11.80 2.94 -2.52
CA ASP A 129 -12.81 3.61 -3.32
C ASP A 129 -13.50 2.62 -4.26
N LYS A 130 -14.77 2.91 -4.55
CA LYS A 130 -15.51 2.13 -5.55
C LYS A 130 -14.85 2.36 -6.90
N ARG A 131 -14.51 1.29 -7.61
CA ARG A 131 -14.06 1.36 -9.00
C ARG A 131 -15.18 1.94 -9.88
N THR A 132 -15.20 3.25 -10.08
CA THR A 132 -16.14 3.91 -10.99
C THR A 132 -15.51 3.97 -12.38
N TYR A 133 -15.83 2.98 -13.21
CA TYR A 133 -15.46 3.05 -14.63
C TYR A 133 -16.36 4.06 -15.35
N LYS A 134 -15.77 5.08 -15.96
CA LYS A 134 -16.39 5.82 -17.06
C LYS A 134 -15.74 5.37 -18.35
N SER A 135 -16.37 4.41 -19.05
CA SER A 135 -16.06 4.19 -20.46
C SER A 135 -16.51 5.43 -21.24
N GLY A 136 -15.56 6.12 -21.87
CA GLY A 136 -15.86 7.14 -22.86
C GLY A 136 -16.54 6.49 -24.08
N ALA A 137 -17.66 7.09 -24.50
CA ALA A 137 -18.46 6.76 -25.68
C ALA A 137 -19.24 5.42 -25.66
N GLY A 138 -20.46 5.48 -25.10
CA GLY A 138 -21.61 4.89 -25.80
C GLY A 138 -21.93 3.41 -25.56
N GLN A 139 -21.57 2.82 -24.43
CA GLN A 139 -22.16 1.54 -24.04
C GLN A 139 -22.48 1.50 -22.54
N SER A 140 -23.78 1.56 -22.26
CA SER A 140 -24.37 1.45 -20.93
C SER A 140 -24.23 0.03 -20.38
N GLY A 141 -23.68 -0.08 -19.18
CA GLY A 141 -23.89 -1.20 -18.26
C GLY A 141 -23.20 -2.50 -18.65
N SER A 142 -22.07 -2.78 -18.00
CA SER A 142 -21.85 -4.13 -17.49
C SER A 142 -21.54 -4.00 -16.02
N ASP A 143 -22.41 -4.58 -15.20
CA ASP A 143 -22.15 -4.92 -13.81
C ASP A 143 -20.75 -5.53 -13.67
N GLY A 144 -20.17 -5.34 -12.48
CA GLY A 144 -18.79 -5.69 -12.15
C GLY A 144 -18.36 -7.02 -12.78
N ALA A 145 -17.11 -7.06 -13.23
CA ALA A 145 -16.49 -8.28 -13.72
C ALA A 145 -16.50 -9.36 -12.62
N ASP A 146 -17.60 -10.10 -12.56
CA ASP A 146 -17.77 -11.29 -11.75
C ASP A 146 -16.76 -12.32 -12.28
N GLY A 147 -15.77 -12.66 -11.45
CA GLY A 147 -14.95 -13.86 -11.66
C GLY A 147 -13.49 -13.67 -12.07
N ALA A 148 -12.88 -12.50 -11.89
CA ALA A 148 -11.42 -12.42 -11.97
C ALA A 148 -10.78 -12.94 -10.66
N GLU A 149 -9.79 -13.83 -10.76
CA GLU A 149 -9.00 -14.28 -9.61
C GLU A 149 -8.25 -13.08 -9.00
N ALA A 150 -8.45 -12.83 -7.70
CA ALA A 150 -7.57 -11.98 -6.93
C ALA A 150 -6.14 -12.57 -6.94
N ALA A 151 -5.12 -11.76 -6.66
CA ALA A 151 -3.72 -12.22 -6.59
C ALA A 151 -3.53 -13.41 -5.60
N ASP A 152 -4.45 -13.56 -4.64
CA ASP A 152 -4.54 -14.66 -3.66
C ASP A 152 -5.43 -15.85 -4.09
N GLY A 153 -5.95 -15.88 -5.32
CA GLY A 153 -6.82 -16.94 -5.84
C GLY A 153 -8.27 -16.93 -5.35
N ARG A 154 -8.76 -15.85 -4.72
CA ARG A 154 -10.16 -15.74 -4.26
C ARG A 154 -11.06 -15.01 -5.27
N GLU A 155 -12.35 -15.38 -5.31
CA GLU A 155 -13.37 -14.75 -6.16
C GLU A 155 -13.53 -13.25 -5.87
N ASN A 156 -13.42 -12.44 -6.91
CA ASN A 156 -13.51 -10.98 -6.84
C ASN A 156 -14.96 -10.49 -6.96
N LYS A 157 -15.72 -10.53 -5.86
CA LYS A 157 -17.02 -9.83 -5.77
C LYS A 157 -16.86 -8.48 -5.08
N GLY A 158 -16.81 -7.41 -5.89
CA GLY A 158 -17.04 -6.04 -5.42
C GLY A 158 -16.01 -5.49 -4.43
N ARG A 159 -14.73 -5.85 -4.55
CA ARG A 159 -13.66 -5.27 -3.72
C ARG A 159 -13.40 -3.82 -4.14
N GLY A 160 -13.15 -2.96 -3.15
CA GLY A 160 -12.64 -1.60 -3.39
C GLY A 160 -11.33 -1.64 -4.16
N HIS A 161 -10.90 -0.49 -4.66
CA HIS A 161 -9.59 -0.36 -5.30
C HIS A 161 -8.49 -0.56 -4.25
N GLU A 162 -7.94 -1.77 -4.19
CA GLU A 162 -6.78 -2.11 -3.36
C GLU A 162 -5.50 -1.81 -4.18
N GLY A 163 -4.76 -0.77 -3.79
CA GLY A 163 -3.56 -0.29 -4.46
C GLY A 163 -3.58 1.22 -4.68
N CYS A 164 -2.66 1.73 -5.50
CA CYS A 164 -2.60 3.13 -5.90
C CYS A 164 -2.23 3.26 -7.38
N ASP A 165 -2.96 4.09 -8.12
CA ASP A 165 -2.73 4.34 -9.54
C ASP A 165 -1.87 5.60 -9.71
N ILE A 166 -0.71 5.42 -10.33
CA ILE A 166 0.18 6.51 -10.73
C ILE A 166 -0.11 6.83 -12.20
N MET A 167 -0.87 7.90 -12.40
CA MET A 167 -1.31 8.37 -13.70
C MET A 167 -0.14 8.95 -14.49
N GLY A 168 0.08 8.42 -15.69
CA GLY A 168 0.86 9.11 -16.71
C GLY A 168 0.13 10.40 -17.08
N ALA A 169 0.86 11.48 -17.36
CA ALA A 169 0.25 12.76 -17.71
C ALA A 169 -0.36 12.73 -19.13
N LYS A 170 0.19 13.46 -20.08
CA LYS A 170 -0.33 13.50 -21.47
C LYS A 170 0.44 12.61 -22.45
N GLU A 171 1.44 11.91 -21.95
CA GLU A 171 2.37 11.15 -22.76
C GLU A 171 1.81 9.75 -23.07
N PRO A 172 2.18 9.17 -24.23
CA PRO A 172 1.64 7.89 -24.65
C PRO A 172 2.14 6.73 -23.78
N ARG A 173 1.46 5.58 -23.89
CA ARG A 173 1.93 4.30 -23.34
C ARG A 173 3.35 4.00 -23.82
N GLY A 174 4.16 3.39 -22.97
CA GLY A 174 5.56 3.10 -23.27
C GLY A 174 6.52 4.27 -23.00
N PHE A 175 6.01 5.45 -22.63
CA PHE A 175 6.84 6.63 -22.40
C PHE A 175 7.48 6.65 -21.00
N TYR A 176 6.70 6.39 -19.94
CA TYR A 176 7.21 6.44 -18.57
C TYR A 176 7.93 5.14 -18.21
N PRO A 177 9.23 5.17 -17.84
CA PRO A 177 9.92 4.00 -17.34
C PRO A 177 9.37 3.61 -15.95
N VAL A 178 9.28 2.31 -15.71
CA VAL A 178 8.89 1.74 -14.41
C VAL A 178 10.09 0.99 -13.85
N VAL A 179 10.46 1.32 -12.62
CA VAL A 179 11.63 0.76 -11.93
C VAL A 179 11.23 0.05 -10.65
N SER A 180 12.05 -0.90 -10.21
CA SER A 180 11.80 -1.60 -8.95
C SER A 180 11.95 -0.67 -7.75
N MET A 181 11.00 -0.72 -6.82
CA MET A 181 11.07 0.07 -5.59
C MET A 181 12.07 -0.50 -4.60
N SER A 182 12.36 -1.81 -4.67
CA SER A 182 13.29 -2.51 -3.79
C SER A 182 14.19 -3.49 -4.55
N ASP A 183 15.20 -4.00 -3.86
CA ASP A 183 15.81 -5.28 -4.24
C ASP A 183 14.76 -6.39 -4.11
N GLY A 184 14.94 -7.51 -4.80
CA GLY A 184 14.06 -8.65 -4.62
C GLY A 184 14.24 -9.74 -5.66
N VAL A 185 13.23 -10.61 -5.73
CA VAL A 185 13.14 -11.68 -6.71
C VAL A 185 11.79 -11.58 -7.41
N VAL A 186 11.77 -11.73 -8.74
CA VAL A 186 10.53 -11.82 -9.51
C VAL A 186 9.78 -13.08 -9.08
N GLU A 187 8.61 -12.91 -8.48
CA GLU A 187 7.74 -13.99 -8.05
C GLU A 187 6.64 -14.29 -9.08
N LYS A 188 6.20 -13.27 -9.82
CA LYS A 188 5.19 -13.39 -10.90
C LYS A 188 5.51 -12.47 -12.07
N VAL A 189 5.28 -12.96 -13.30
CA VAL A 189 5.43 -12.17 -14.54
C VAL A 189 4.48 -12.67 -15.63
N GLY A 190 4.01 -11.79 -16.51
CA GLY A 190 3.06 -12.09 -17.60
C GLY A 190 1.69 -11.40 -17.48
N TRP A 191 0.68 -11.95 -18.17
CA TRP A 191 -0.66 -11.39 -18.28
C TRP A 191 -1.61 -11.77 -17.14
N LEU A 192 -2.46 -10.82 -16.73
CA LEU A 192 -3.72 -11.06 -16.00
C LEU A 192 -4.86 -10.30 -16.67
N GLU A 193 -6.08 -10.86 -16.66
CA GLU A 193 -7.25 -10.23 -17.29
C GLU A 193 -7.47 -8.81 -16.77
N LEU A 194 -7.42 -8.59 -15.46
CA LEU A 194 -7.57 -7.26 -14.88
C LEU A 194 -6.26 -6.45 -14.91
N GLY A 195 -5.12 -7.08 -14.57
CA GLY A 195 -3.84 -6.38 -14.39
C GLY A 195 -3.04 -6.11 -15.67
N GLY A 196 -3.46 -6.67 -16.80
CA GLY A 196 -2.68 -6.66 -18.04
C GLY A 196 -1.31 -7.28 -17.87
N TRP A 197 -0.29 -6.72 -18.51
CA TRP A 197 1.09 -7.08 -18.24
C TRP A 197 1.49 -6.60 -16.87
N ARG A 198 1.81 -7.55 -15.99
CA ARG A 198 2.19 -7.29 -14.62
C ARG A 198 3.50 -7.94 -14.25
N LEU A 199 4.12 -7.43 -13.20
CA LEU A 199 5.31 -7.99 -12.61
C LEU A 199 5.18 -7.90 -11.09
N GLY A 200 5.47 -8.99 -10.40
CA GLY A 200 5.40 -9.11 -8.95
C GLY A 200 6.78 -9.43 -8.39
N ILE A 201 7.29 -8.60 -7.48
CA ILE A 201 8.61 -8.76 -6.85
C ILE A 201 8.43 -9.00 -5.36
N ARG A 202 9.03 -10.07 -4.85
CA ARG A 202 9.15 -10.31 -3.41
C ARG A 202 10.42 -9.65 -2.87
N SER A 203 10.26 -8.71 -1.94
CA SER A 203 11.35 -8.05 -1.25
C SER A 203 12.06 -8.99 -0.25
N PRO A 204 13.31 -8.71 0.16
CA PRO A 204 14.04 -9.50 1.15
C PRO A 204 13.30 -9.75 2.46
N ARG A 205 12.53 -8.78 2.94
CA ARG A 205 11.74 -8.86 4.19
C ARG A 205 10.34 -9.43 3.98
N GLY A 206 9.92 -9.64 2.73
CA GLY A 206 8.72 -10.40 2.38
C GLY A 206 7.54 -9.60 1.83
N ALA A 207 7.67 -8.29 1.59
CA ALA A 207 6.65 -7.55 0.87
C ALA A 207 6.59 -8.01 -0.60
N TYR A 208 5.38 -8.22 -1.12
CA TYR A 208 5.12 -8.43 -2.53
C TYR A 208 4.73 -7.10 -3.17
N LEU A 209 5.58 -6.64 -4.07
CA LEU A 209 5.43 -5.38 -4.80
C LEU A 209 4.87 -5.70 -6.18
N TYR A 210 3.66 -5.24 -6.43
CA TYR A 210 2.90 -5.53 -7.63
C TYR A 210 2.88 -4.31 -8.55
N TYR A 211 3.31 -4.50 -9.79
CA TYR A 211 3.36 -3.49 -10.85
C TYR A 211 2.46 -3.97 -11.99
N ALA A 212 1.38 -3.25 -12.31
CA ALA A 212 0.43 -3.66 -13.33
C ALA A 212 0.29 -2.64 -14.48
N HIS A 213 -0.45 -3.04 -15.51
CA HIS A 213 -0.77 -2.25 -16.70
C HIS A 213 0.46 -1.81 -17.52
N LEU A 214 1.56 -2.56 -17.46
CA LEU A 214 2.78 -2.25 -18.21
C LEU A 214 2.52 -2.34 -19.73
N TYR A 215 3.03 -1.39 -20.50
CA TYR A 215 3.01 -1.47 -21.96
C TYR A 215 3.90 -2.60 -22.48
N GLY A 216 5.06 -2.77 -21.85
CA GLY A 216 6.03 -3.80 -22.18
C GLY A 216 7.13 -3.88 -21.13
N TYR A 217 7.80 -5.03 -21.10
CA TYR A 217 8.93 -5.30 -20.21
C TYR A 217 10.23 -4.73 -20.76
N SER A 218 11.16 -4.41 -19.86
CA SER A 218 12.51 -3.95 -20.22
C SER A 218 13.39 -5.05 -20.80
N ARG A 219 13.10 -6.31 -20.43
CA ARG A 219 13.74 -7.54 -20.90
C ARG A 219 12.79 -8.72 -20.74
N ASP A 220 13.22 -9.90 -21.19
CA ASP A 220 12.52 -11.17 -20.99
C ASP A 220 12.65 -11.63 -19.52
N TRP A 221 11.82 -11.04 -18.64
CA TRP A 221 11.76 -11.35 -17.22
C TRP A 221 11.22 -12.75 -16.95
N LYS A 222 11.79 -13.44 -15.96
CA LYS A 222 11.38 -14.78 -15.55
C LYS A 222 11.16 -14.86 -14.04
N GLU A 223 10.23 -15.70 -13.60
CA GLU A 223 10.12 -16.05 -12.19
C GLU A 223 11.47 -16.58 -11.68
N GLY A 224 11.93 -16.07 -10.54
CA GLY A 224 13.25 -16.36 -9.97
C GLY A 224 14.36 -15.38 -10.37
N ASP A 225 14.12 -14.46 -11.31
CA ASP A 225 15.10 -13.42 -11.64
C ASP A 225 15.33 -12.50 -10.43
N VAL A 226 16.60 -12.22 -10.15
CA VAL A 226 16.99 -11.22 -9.14
C VAL A 226 16.83 -9.82 -9.71
N VAL A 227 16.28 -8.92 -8.91
CA VAL A 227 16.05 -7.52 -9.24
C VAL A 227 16.78 -6.63 -8.25
N LYS A 228 17.37 -5.55 -8.74
CA LYS A 228 17.91 -4.47 -7.90
C LYS A 228 16.96 -3.28 -7.80
N ALA A 229 16.96 -2.62 -6.65
CA ALA A 229 16.23 -1.37 -6.48
C ALA A 229 16.67 -0.36 -7.55
N GLY A 230 15.70 0.26 -8.23
CA GLY A 230 15.94 1.19 -9.33
C GLY A 230 16.20 0.52 -10.69
N GLU A 231 16.26 -0.82 -10.76
CA GLU A 231 16.36 -1.54 -12.03
C GLU A 231 15.10 -1.33 -12.87
N LEU A 232 15.29 -1.03 -14.16
CA LEU A 232 14.19 -0.85 -15.11
C LEU A 232 13.44 -2.17 -15.30
N LEU A 233 12.16 -2.18 -14.95
CA LEU A 233 11.26 -3.33 -15.10
C LEU A 233 10.55 -3.32 -16.45
N GLY A 234 10.21 -2.14 -16.94
CA GLY A 234 9.45 -1.96 -18.16
C GLY A 234 8.96 -0.54 -18.30
N TYR A 235 7.83 -0.38 -18.98
CA TYR A 235 7.25 0.93 -19.27
C TYR A 235 5.78 0.94 -18.93
N MET A 236 5.32 2.06 -18.38
CA MET A 236 3.93 2.30 -18.02
C MET A 236 3.03 2.22 -19.26
N GLY A 237 1.83 1.68 -19.12
CA GLY A 237 0.91 1.51 -20.22
C GLY A 237 -0.55 1.55 -19.80
N ASP A 238 -1.38 0.91 -20.60
CA ASP A 238 -2.83 0.81 -20.43
C ASP A 238 -3.34 -0.57 -20.84
N THR A 239 -2.54 -1.60 -20.52
CA THR A 239 -2.91 -2.98 -20.82
C THR A 239 -3.76 -3.60 -19.73
N GLY A 240 -4.77 -4.38 -20.09
CA GLY A 240 -5.62 -5.10 -19.14
C GLY A 240 -7.11 -4.94 -19.43
N TYR A 241 -7.93 -5.35 -18.47
CA TYR A 241 -9.38 -5.49 -18.57
C TYR A 241 -9.82 -6.25 -19.83
N SER A 242 -9.17 -7.39 -20.10
CA SER A 242 -9.46 -8.22 -21.25
C SER A 242 -8.93 -9.64 -21.10
N LYS A 243 -9.70 -10.60 -21.59
CA LYS A 243 -9.27 -12.00 -21.75
C LYS A 243 -8.26 -12.18 -22.88
N VAL A 244 -8.18 -11.22 -23.79
CA VAL A 244 -7.22 -11.25 -24.90
C VAL A 244 -5.92 -10.61 -24.40
N GLU A 245 -4.88 -11.43 -24.29
CA GLU A 245 -3.55 -11.01 -23.90
C GLU A 245 -3.03 -9.87 -24.80
N GLY A 246 -2.39 -8.87 -24.18
CA GLY A 246 -1.87 -7.70 -24.87
C GLY A 246 -2.92 -6.67 -25.29
N THR A 247 -4.18 -6.81 -24.86
CA THR A 247 -5.19 -5.76 -25.09
C THR A 247 -4.76 -4.46 -24.42
N THR A 248 -4.89 -3.35 -25.15
CA THR A 248 -4.45 -2.03 -24.70
C THR A 248 -5.50 -0.97 -25.02
N GLY A 249 -5.55 0.13 -24.26
CA GLY A 249 -6.40 1.30 -24.56
C GLY A 249 -7.83 1.22 -24.04
N ASN A 250 -8.09 0.33 -23.07
CA ASN A 250 -9.38 0.25 -22.37
C ASN A 250 -9.56 1.37 -21.32
N PHE A 251 -8.47 2.05 -20.95
CA PHE A 251 -8.39 3.06 -19.90
C PHE A 251 -7.12 3.92 -20.11
N ASP A 252 -6.95 4.99 -19.33
CA ASP A 252 -5.82 5.92 -19.46
C ASP A 252 -4.50 5.30 -18.99
N VAL A 253 -3.38 5.81 -19.52
CA VAL A 253 -2.04 5.32 -19.19
C VAL A 253 -1.71 5.55 -17.72
N HIS A 254 -1.47 4.48 -16.97
CA HIS A 254 -1.09 4.55 -15.57
C HIS A 254 -0.31 3.30 -15.14
N LEU A 255 0.41 3.42 -14.02
CA LEU A 255 0.99 2.29 -13.31
C LEU A 255 0.12 2.01 -12.09
N HIS A 256 -0.48 0.83 -12.03
CA HIS A 256 -1.08 0.36 -10.79
C HIS A 256 -0.01 -0.27 -9.90
N VAL A 257 0.10 0.26 -8.68
CA VAL A 257 1.01 -0.25 -7.64
C VAL A 257 0.18 -0.92 -6.55
N GLY A 258 0.52 -2.16 -6.22
CA GLY A 258 0.01 -2.86 -5.04
C GLY A 258 1.14 -3.27 -4.11
N ILE A 259 0.88 -3.26 -2.80
CA ILE A 259 1.81 -3.79 -1.80
C ILE A 259 1.04 -4.79 -0.94
N TYR A 260 1.57 -6.00 -0.86
CA TYR A 260 0.97 -7.10 -0.12
C TYR A 260 2.00 -7.73 0.79
N PHE A 261 1.56 -8.30 1.90
CA PHE A 261 2.44 -9.06 2.79
C PHE A 261 1.68 -10.24 3.41
N LYS A 262 2.44 -11.23 3.86
CA LYS A 262 1.89 -12.41 4.51
C LYS A 262 1.61 -12.14 5.98
N THR A 263 0.46 -12.59 6.47
CA THR A 263 0.06 -12.56 7.87
C THR A 263 -0.29 -13.97 8.36
N ASP A 264 -0.85 -14.09 9.57
CA ASP A 264 -1.24 -15.39 10.13
C ASP A 264 -2.41 -16.00 9.34
N HIS A 265 -3.35 -15.16 8.87
CA HIS A 265 -4.58 -15.61 8.21
C HIS A 265 -4.60 -15.37 6.70
N PHE A 266 -3.65 -14.61 6.15
CA PHE A 266 -3.64 -14.21 4.75
C PHE A 266 -2.25 -14.45 4.14
N ASP A 267 -2.21 -15.17 3.01
CA ASP A 267 -0.97 -15.31 2.24
C ASP A 267 -0.59 -13.99 1.55
N GLU A 268 -1.59 -13.21 1.13
CA GLU A 268 -1.43 -11.85 0.62
C GLU A 268 -2.50 -10.94 1.19
N LEU A 269 -2.10 -10.02 2.06
CA LEU A 269 -2.94 -8.94 2.55
C LEU A 269 -2.43 -7.60 2.01
N SER A 270 -3.29 -6.89 1.29
CA SER A 270 -2.98 -5.58 0.72
C SER A 270 -2.91 -4.48 1.79
N VAL A 271 -2.01 -3.53 1.59
CA VAL A 271 -1.95 -2.26 2.32
C VAL A 271 -1.96 -1.10 1.32
N ASP A 272 -2.38 0.06 1.78
CA ASP A 272 -2.46 1.28 0.99
C ASP A 272 -1.06 1.79 0.61
N PRO A 273 -0.72 1.83 -0.68
CA PRO A 273 0.55 2.37 -1.12
C PRO A 273 0.60 3.89 -1.12
N TYR A 274 -0.52 4.63 -1.01
CA TYR A 274 -0.54 6.08 -1.24
C TYR A 274 0.47 6.85 -0.39
N TRP A 275 0.39 6.75 0.94
CA TRP A 275 1.33 7.45 1.83
C TRP A 275 2.76 6.91 1.74
N ILE A 276 2.91 5.64 1.37
CA ILE A 276 4.21 5.02 1.12
C ILE A 276 4.85 5.65 -0.13
N LEU A 277 4.08 5.84 -1.19
CA LEU A 277 4.51 6.53 -2.40
C LEU A 277 4.82 8.00 -2.12
N LYS A 278 4.03 8.70 -1.29
CA LYS A 278 4.35 10.06 -0.80
C LYS A 278 5.70 10.11 -0.09
N TYR A 279 5.98 9.15 0.80
CA TYR A 279 7.29 9.02 1.44
C TYR A 279 8.40 8.78 0.40
N LEU A 280 8.13 7.98 -0.63
CA LEU A 280 9.10 7.63 -1.65
C LEU A 280 9.40 8.75 -2.67
N GLU A 281 8.56 9.78 -2.80
CA GLU A 281 8.73 10.87 -3.79
C GLU A 281 10.11 11.54 -3.74
N LYS A 282 10.72 11.62 -2.56
CA LYS A 282 12.07 12.20 -2.35
C LYS A 282 13.21 11.29 -2.80
N TYR A 283 12.96 10.00 -2.98
CA TYR A 283 13.90 9.03 -3.53
C TYR A 283 13.63 8.78 -5.02
N ARG A 284 13.27 9.83 -5.77
CA ARG A 284 13.20 9.78 -7.23
C ARG A 284 14.53 10.23 -7.83
N PHE A 285 15.18 9.35 -8.57
CA PHE A 285 16.33 9.73 -9.39
C PHE A 285 15.87 10.22 -10.76
N THR A 286 16.77 10.91 -11.47
CA THR A 286 16.52 11.41 -12.82
C THR A 286 16.83 10.34 -13.87
N TYR A 287 15.95 10.20 -14.86
CA TYR A 287 16.07 9.26 -15.97
C TYR A 287 15.85 9.98 -17.30
N ARG A 288 16.56 9.56 -18.34
CA ARG A 288 16.33 10.04 -19.70
C ARG A 288 15.34 9.09 -20.37
N TYR A 289 14.10 9.53 -20.44
CA TYR A 289 12.98 8.77 -21.00
C TYR A 289 13.26 8.40 -22.46
#